data_AF-A0A6L6F3A2-F1
#
_entry.id   AF-A0A6L6F3A2-F1
#
_cell.length_a   1.000
_cell.length_b   1.000
_cell.length_c   1.000
_cell.angle_alpha   90.00
_cell.angle_beta   90.00
_cell.angle_gamma   90.00
#
_symmetry.space_group_name_H-M   'P 1'
#
loop_
_entity.id
_entity.type
_entity.pdbx_description
1 polymer ?
#
loop_
_entity_poly.entity_id
_entity_poly.type
_entity_poly.pdbx_seq_one_letter_code
_entity_poly.pdbx_strand_id
1 'polypeptide(L)'
;MANSPRALSPCDNVRNSIDFGVFMPFIQVTLLKGRSVEQKRELISKLNAATAEVIGGDPARIRIAIVEVTGDDWGIGGETFNDIAARS
;
A
#
# COMPACT_ATOMS: atom_id res chain seq x y z
N MET A 1 14.97 44.44 -10.53
CA MET A 1 13.84 43.57 -10.92
C MET A 1 13.93 42.31 -10.06
N ALA A 2 13.28 42.33 -8.90
CA ALA A 2 13.32 41.20 -7.97
C ALA A 2 12.33 40.13 -8.46
N ASN A 3 12.82 38.92 -8.75
CA ASN A 3 11.98 37.80 -9.16
C ASN A 3 10.99 37.47 -8.03
N SER A 4 9.70 37.61 -8.34
CA SER A 4 8.59 37.15 -7.50
C SER A 4 8.79 35.66 -7.15
N PRO A 5 8.62 35.23 -5.89
CA PRO A 5 8.67 33.81 -5.56
C PRO A 5 7.54 33.10 -6.32
N ARG A 6 7.93 32.22 -7.25
CA ARG A 6 6.99 31.36 -7.97
C ARG A 6 6.24 30.52 -6.94
N ALA A 7 4.92 30.66 -6.86
CA ALA A 7 4.10 29.80 -6.02
C ALA A 7 4.42 28.33 -6.38
N LEU A 8 4.84 27.55 -5.38
CA LEU A 8 5.22 26.16 -5.56
C LEU A 8 4.02 25.37 -6.08
N SER A 9 4.25 24.53 -7.08
CA SER A 9 3.19 23.67 -7.64
C SER A 9 2.87 22.56 -6.62
N PRO A 10 1.67 21.95 -6.65
CA PRO A 10 1.32 20.84 -5.76
C PRO A 10 2.36 19.68 -5.79
N CYS A 11 3.00 19.46 -6.94
CA CYS A 11 4.08 18.47 -7.10
C CYS A 11 5.37 18.83 -6.36
N ASP A 12 5.66 20.12 -6.18
CA ASP A 12 6.86 20.60 -5.47
C ASP A 12 6.72 20.39 -3.95
N ASN A 13 5.49 20.51 -3.42
CA ASN A 13 5.18 20.22 -2.01
C ASN A 13 5.32 18.73 -1.68
N VAL A 14 4.92 17.83 -2.60
CA VAL A 14 5.10 16.38 -2.41
C VAL A 14 6.60 16.04 -2.41
N ARG A 15 7.37 16.55 -3.37
CA ARG A 15 8.84 16.35 -3.39
C ARG A 15 9.52 16.84 -2.13
N ASN A 16 9.25 18.06 -1.67
CA ASN A 16 9.80 18.55 -0.41
C ASN A 16 9.39 17.68 0.79
N SER A 17 8.16 17.19 0.85
CA SER A 17 7.72 16.30 1.94
C SER A 17 8.42 14.93 1.94
N ILE A 18 8.84 14.44 0.76
CA ILE A 18 9.67 13.25 0.60
C ILE A 18 11.09 13.54 1.14
N ASP A 19 11.66 14.68 0.78
CA ASP A 19 13.02 15.08 1.18
C ASP A 19 13.14 15.44 2.68
N PHE A 20 12.07 15.95 3.30
CA PHE A 20 12.02 16.29 4.74
C PHE A 20 11.55 15.13 5.66
N GLY A 21 11.40 13.91 5.14
CA GLY A 21 11.08 12.73 5.97
C GLY A 21 9.69 12.76 6.62
N VAL A 22 8.76 13.54 6.06
CA VAL A 22 7.35 13.61 6.52
C VAL A 22 6.49 12.55 5.84
N PHE A 23 7.07 11.78 4.93
CA PHE A 23 6.39 10.73 4.17
C PHE A 23 5.93 9.59 5.10
N MET A 24 4.62 9.31 5.09
CA MET A 24 4.00 8.21 5.81
C MET A 24 3.23 7.32 4.85
N PRO A 25 3.90 6.45 4.06
CA PRO A 25 3.24 5.53 3.16
C PRO A 25 2.30 4.61 3.92
N PHE A 26 1.11 4.44 3.37
CA PHE A 26 0.17 3.43 3.84
C PHE A 26 -0.20 2.50 2.70
N ILE A 27 -0.05 1.20 2.94
CA ILE A 27 -0.37 0.14 1.99
C ILE A 27 -1.38 -0.77 2.64
N GLN A 28 -2.52 -0.99 1.97
CA GLN A 28 -3.48 -2.01 2.36
C GLN A 28 -3.44 -3.15 1.35
N VAL A 29 -3.23 -4.37 1.85
CA VAL A 29 -3.36 -5.59 1.07
C VAL A 29 -4.64 -6.29 1.52
N THR A 30 -5.59 -6.43 0.61
CA THR A 30 -6.78 -7.25 0.85
C THR A 30 -6.64 -8.59 0.14
N LEU A 31 -6.82 -9.68 0.89
CA LEU A 31 -6.64 -11.05 0.39
C LEU A 31 -7.65 -12.01 1.03
N LEU A 32 -7.94 -13.12 0.33
CA LEU A 32 -8.74 -14.22 0.88
C LEU A 32 -8.05 -14.84 2.10
N LYS A 33 -8.83 -15.17 3.14
CA LYS A 33 -8.37 -15.90 4.32
C LYS A 33 -7.68 -17.21 3.93
N GLY A 34 -6.69 -17.61 4.73
CA GLY A 34 -6.01 -18.91 4.59
C GLY A 34 -4.50 -18.85 4.41
N ARG A 35 -3.89 -17.65 4.47
CA ARG A 35 -2.42 -17.51 4.47
C ARG A 35 -1.84 -17.71 5.87
N SER A 36 -0.69 -18.38 5.95
CA SER A 36 -0.02 -18.56 7.22
C SER A 36 0.50 -17.22 7.78
N VAL A 37 0.80 -17.20 9.08
CA VAL A 37 1.37 -16.00 9.71
C VAL A 37 2.74 -15.68 9.11
N GLU A 38 3.53 -16.70 8.78
CA GLU A 38 4.86 -16.58 8.18
C GLU A 38 4.77 -15.94 6.79
N GLN A 39 3.81 -16.37 5.95
CA GLN A 39 3.57 -15.76 4.64
C GLN A 39 3.17 -14.28 4.77
N LYS A 40 2.31 -13.95 5.74
CA LYS A 40 1.90 -12.56 6.00
C LYS A 40 3.08 -11.70 6.45
N ARG A 41 3.95 -12.22 7.34
CA ARG A 41 5.17 -11.53 7.78
C ARG A 41 6.15 -11.29 6.63
N GLU A 42 6.38 -12.30 5.80
CA GLU A 42 7.26 -12.18 4.64
C GLU A 42 6.73 -11.15 3.65
N LEU A 43 5.43 -11.15 3.37
CA LEU A 43 4.78 -10.18 2.50
C LEU A 43 4.97 -8.73 3.00
N ILE A 44 4.72 -8.49 4.30
CA ILE A 44 4.92 -7.16 4.91
C ILE A 44 6.38 -6.71 4.74
N SER A 45 7.34 -7.58 5.03
CA SER A 45 8.77 -7.27 4.91
C SER A 45 9.15 -6.88 3.48
N LYS A 46 8.71 -7.67 2.49
CA LYS A 46 9.01 -7.40 1.08
C LYS A 46 8.35 -6.13 0.56
N LEU A 47 7.09 -5.88 0.91
CA LEU A 47 6.39 -4.64 0.53
C LEU A 47 7.06 -3.42 1.13
N ASN A 48 7.49 -3.51 2.39
CA ASN A 48 8.20 -2.44 3.08
C ASN A 48 9.52 -2.09 2.36
N ALA A 49 10.33 -3.11 2.08
CA ALA A 49 11.61 -2.94 1.38
C ALA A 49 11.40 -2.35 -0.03
N ALA A 50 10.47 -2.91 -0.81
CA ALA A 50 10.19 -2.41 -2.16
C ALA A 50 9.69 -0.95 -2.16
N THR A 51 8.89 -0.58 -1.16
CA THR A 51 8.37 0.79 -1.03
C THR A 51 9.49 1.76 -0.72
N ALA A 52 10.36 1.43 0.25
CA ALA A 52 11.52 2.25 0.58
C ALA A 52 12.49 2.37 -0.60
N GLU A 53 12.69 1.29 -1.37
CA GLU A 53 13.57 1.28 -2.53
C GLU A 53 13.04 2.14 -3.70
N VAL A 54 11.76 1.98 -4.05
CA VAL A 54 11.19 2.59 -5.27
C VAL A 54 10.70 4.01 -5.02
N ILE A 55 10.01 4.24 -3.90
CA ILE A 55 9.35 5.53 -3.61
C ILE A 55 10.25 6.39 -2.70
N GLY A 56 11.22 5.78 -2.01
CA GLY A 56 12.01 6.46 -1.00
C GLY A 56 11.29 6.61 0.33
N GLY A 57 11.98 7.19 1.31
CA GLY A 57 11.47 7.41 2.66
C GLY A 57 11.99 6.40 3.68
N ASP A 58 11.82 6.76 4.95
CA ASP A 58 12.25 5.95 6.10
C ASP A 58 11.40 4.66 6.20
N PRO A 59 12.01 3.46 6.09
CA PRO A 59 11.30 2.20 6.25
C PRO A 59 10.53 2.07 7.56
N ALA A 60 10.95 2.77 8.62
CA ALA A 60 10.26 2.76 9.91
C ALA A 60 8.93 3.54 9.90
N ARG A 61 8.66 4.34 8.86
CA ARG A 61 7.43 5.17 8.74
C ARG A 61 6.40 4.58 7.79
N ILE A 62 6.76 3.53 7.06
CA ILE A 62 5.88 2.80 6.16
C ILE A 62 4.94 1.93 7.00
N ARG A 63 3.64 2.04 6.71
CA ARG A 63 2.59 1.29 7.40
C ARG A 63 1.91 0.36 6.42
N ILE A 64 1.76 -0.91 6.81
CA ILE A 64 1.18 -1.94 5.97
C ILE A 64 0.09 -2.65 6.77
N ALA A 65 -1.12 -2.73 6.20
CA ALA A 65 -2.25 -3.46 6.76
C ALA A 65 -2.61 -4.64 5.87
N ILE A 66 -2.79 -5.82 6.46
CA ILE A 66 -3.36 -6.98 5.79
C ILE A 66 -4.81 -7.11 6.24
N VAL A 67 -5.73 -7.08 5.27
CA VAL A 67 -7.16 -7.28 5.49
C VAL A 67 -7.56 -8.61 4.88
N GLU A 68 -8.00 -9.53 5.72
CA GLU A 68 -8.44 -10.85 5.28
C GLU A 68 -9.96 -10.89 5.11
N VAL A 69 -10.40 -11.31 3.94
CA VAL A 69 -11.81 -11.50 3.58
C VAL A 69 -12.14 -12.97 3.43
N THR A 70 -13.36 -13.37 3.77
CA THR A 70 -13.81 -14.74 3.52
C THR A 70 -14.12 -14.92 2.03
N GLY A 71 -14.27 -16.16 1.57
CA GLY A 71 -14.73 -16.41 0.20
C GLY A 71 -16.16 -15.93 -0.06
N ASP A 72 -17.01 -15.92 0.97
CA ASP A 72 -18.40 -15.44 0.87
C ASP A 72 -18.46 -13.91 0.80
N ASP A 73 -17.49 -13.22 1.39
CA ASP A 73 -17.38 -11.75 1.38
C ASP A 73 -16.61 -11.21 0.17
N TRP A 74 -16.17 -12.07 -0.76
CA TRP A 74 -15.36 -11.69 -1.92
C TRP A 74 -16.15 -11.86 -3.21
N GLY A 75 -16.65 -10.75 -3.76
CA GLY A 75 -17.46 -10.74 -4.98
C GLY A 75 -16.63 -10.65 -6.26
N ILE A 76 -16.93 -11.51 -7.24
CA ILE A 76 -16.39 -11.45 -8.60
C ILE A 76 -17.57 -11.62 -9.58
N GLY A 77 -17.83 -10.63 -10.42
CA GLY A 77 -18.91 -10.72 -11.42
C GLY A 77 -20.33 -10.84 -10.86
N GLY A 78 -20.54 -10.47 -9.59
CA GLY A 78 -21.84 -10.59 -8.90
C GLY A 78 -22.03 -11.89 -8.12
N GLU A 79 -21.02 -12.76 -8.08
CA GLU A 79 -21.04 -14.03 -7.35
C GLU A 79 -19.93 -14.04 -6.30
N THR A 80 -20.11 -14.81 -5.23
CA THR A 80 -19.06 -14.95 -4.21
C THR A 80 -17.92 -15.83 -4.74
N PHE A 81 -16.73 -15.66 -4.18
CA PHE A 81 -15.58 -16.50 -4.53
C PHE A 81 -15.86 -17.98 -4.28
N ASN A 82 -16.57 -18.29 -3.18
CA ASN A 82 -16.93 -19.67 -2.85
C ASN A 82 -17.91 -20.26 -3.88
N ASP A 83 -18.90 -19.49 -4.36
CA ASP A 83 -19.81 -19.94 -5.41
C ASP A 83 -19.07 -20.28 -6.71
N ILE A 84 -18.06 -19.47 -7.05
CA ILE A 84 -17.22 -19.70 -8.22
C ILE A 84 -16.36 -20.96 -8.03
N ALA A 85 -15.71 -21.08 -6.87
CA ALA A 85 -14.82 -22.20 -6.55
C ALA A 85 -15.57 -23.55 -6.46
N ALA A 86 -16.85 -23.55 -6.06
CA ALA A 86 -17.65 -24.76 -6.00
C ALA A 86 -18.01 -25.34 -7.39
N ARG A 87 -17.83 -24.55 -8.46
CA ARG A 87 -18.14 -24.96 -9.84
C ARG A 87 -16.90 -25.35 -10.66
N SER A 88 -15.71 -25.11 -10.14
CA SER A 88 -14.41 -25.39 -10.78
C SER A 88 -13.83 -26.72 -10.31
#